data_AF-A0A173LLM3-F1
#
_entry.id   AF-A0A173LLM3-F1
#
_cell.length_a   1.000
_cell.length_b   1.000
_cell.length_c   1.000
_cell.angle_alpha   90.00
_cell.angle_beta   90.00
_cell.angle_gamma   90.00
#
_symmetry.space_group_name_H-M   'P 1'
#
loop_
_entity.id
_entity.type
_entity.pdbx_description
1 polymer ?
#
loop_
_entity_poly.entity_id
_entity_poly.type
_entity_poly.pdbx_seq_one_letter_code
_entity_poly.pdbx_strand_id
1 'polypeptide(L)'
;MSRIFSISPRSGHRPLTMGQLMALGPADLRPYNIDFDHVESFLAASPAQLVSTWGIDPYSSRGFELEFSGGAYRAIVSTPSSPNDWRITLDFLAALAGHLDAPILDEDGTAYSPDSITAFPFTRDIGIGLASLQSSLDNGNTVMLDGVRRRVAVTPAMLRRITGAPSPADEFGETMRVIQQLDAYDASQMVARSPKGEILGMYTITQSVRTILPLAPTVSRGIREQIGTNTAVDWRINLIACDGPSDRAESYVPAGEVAYREAVERLPRDKVRVLDGASMLIEALDRDELDALRA
;
A
#
# COMPACT_ATOMS: atom_id res chain seq x y z
N MET A 1 -4.02 14.64 4.47
CA MET A 1 -5.29 14.93 5.17
C MET A 1 -5.95 13.61 5.51
N SER A 2 -6.72 13.58 6.59
CA SER A 2 -7.48 12.41 7.02
C SER A 2 -8.73 12.85 7.77
N ARG A 3 -9.65 11.92 7.95
CA ARG A 3 -10.79 12.02 8.86
C ARG A 3 -10.58 11.10 10.04
N ILE A 4 -10.92 11.59 11.23
CA ILE A 4 -10.76 10.85 12.47
C ILE A 4 -12.12 10.64 13.11
N PHE A 5 -12.40 9.39 13.49
CA PHE A 5 -13.54 9.02 14.32
C PHE A 5 -13.02 8.43 15.62
N SER A 6 -13.69 8.72 16.73
CA SER A 6 -13.31 8.23 18.04
C SER A 6 -14.49 7.63 18.79
N ILE A 7 -14.23 6.57 19.55
CA ILE A 7 -15.20 5.93 20.44
C ILE A 7 -14.53 5.79 21.80
N SER A 8 -15.08 6.47 22.80
CA SER A 8 -14.60 6.44 24.19
C SER A 8 -15.46 5.47 25.00
N PRO A 9 -14.92 4.32 25.40
CA PRO A 9 -15.62 3.36 26.26
C PRO A 9 -15.93 3.94 27.65
N ARG A 10 -16.79 3.25 28.39
CA ARG A 10 -17.06 3.57 29.81
C ARG A 10 -15.79 3.42 30.66
N SER A 11 -15.73 4.16 31.77
CA SER A 11 -14.60 4.10 32.71
C SER A 11 -14.32 2.67 33.19
N GLY A 12 -13.04 2.29 33.26
CA GLY A 12 -12.59 0.96 33.65
C GLY A 12 -12.55 -0.07 32.51
N HIS A 13 -12.88 0.33 31.28
CA HIS A 13 -12.73 -0.52 30.09
C HIS A 13 -11.28 -0.98 29.90
N ARG A 14 -11.12 -2.27 29.66
CA ARG A 14 -9.84 -2.83 29.19
C ARG A 14 -9.87 -2.87 27.66
N PRO A 15 -8.81 -2.41 26.98
CA PRO A 15 -8.79 -2.45 25.53
C PRO A 15 -9.03 -3.88 25.01
N LEU A 16 -9.98 -4.01 24.10
CA LEU A 16 -10.19 -5.21 23.27
C LEU A 16 -8.88 -5.61 22.60
N THR A 17 -8.64 -6.92 22.48
CA THR A 17 -7.49 -7.45 21.74
C THR A 17 -7.70 -7.32 20.23
N MET A 18 -6.62 -7.48 19.44
CA MET A 18 -6.71 -7.47 17.97
C MET A 18 -7.71 -8.52 17.45
N GLY A 19 -7.69 -9.73 18.01
CA GLY A 19 -8.63 -10.80 17.63
C GLY A 19 -10.09 -10.45 17.94
N GLN A 20 -10.36 -9.77 19.06
CA GLN A 20 -11.71 -9.29 19.39
C GLN A 20 -12.17 -8.20 18.42
N LEU A 21 -11.28 -7.26 18.06
CA LEU A 21 -11.58 -6.22 17.08
C LEU A 21 -11.86 -6.79 15.69
N MET A 22 -11.09 -7.80 15.25
CA MET A 22 -11.33 -8.50 13.99
C MET A 22 -12.69 -9.22 13.99
N ALA A 23 -13.04 -9.89 15.08
CA ALA A 23 -14.31 -10.60 15.20
C ALA A 23 -15.55 -9.69 15.27
N LEU A 24 -15.37 -8.42 15.66
CA LEU A 24 -16.44 -7.42 15.69
C LEU A 24 -16.71 -6.79 14.32
N GLY A 25 -15.68 -6.66 13.49
CA GLY A 25 -15.80 -6.01 12.19
C GLY A 25 -16.58 -6.82 11.16
N PRO A 26 -16.73 -6.27 9.94
CA PRO A 26 -17.23 -7.04 8.81
C PRO A 26 -16.40 -8.31 8.57
N ALA A 27 -17.01 -9.31 7.94
CA ALA A 27 -16.32 -10.55 7.59
C ALA A 27 -15.02 -10.26 6.80
N ASP A 28 -13.99 -11.05 7.08
CA ASP A 28 -12.65 -10.96 6.48
C ASP A 28 -11.86 -9.66 6.76
N LEU A 29 -12.37 -8.79 7.65
CA LEU A 29 -11.63 -7.62 8.12
C LEU A 29 -10.35 -8.06 8.83
N ARG A 30 -9.22 -7.54 8.33
CA ARG A 30 -7.90 -7.82 8.89
C ARG A 30 -6.94 -6.64 8.79
N PRO A 31 -5.95 -6.58 9.67
CA PRO A 31 -4.83 -5.67 9.52
C PRO A 31 -3.90 -6.13 8.38
N TYR A 32 -3.41 -5.18 7.59
CA TYR A 32 -2.38 -5.33 6.58
C TYR A 32 -0.99 -5.16 7.18
N ASN A 33 0.02 -5.72 6.50
CA ASN A 33 1.45 -5.59 6.86
C ASN A 33 1.79 -6.09 8.27
N ILE A 34 1.04 -7.08 8.76
CA ILE A 34 1.38 -7.81 9.98
C ILE A 34 2.19 -9.03 9.59
N ASP A 35 3.36 -9.14 10.20
CA ASP A 35 4.15 -10.37 10.16
C ASP A 35 3.43 -11.44 11.01
N PHE A 36 2.91 -12.46 10.34
CA PHE A 36 2.10 -13.50 10.94
C PHE A 36 2.94 -14.64 11.54
N ASP A 37 4.27 -14.53 11.58
CA ASP A 37 5.14 -15.52 12.23
C ASP A 37 4.76 -15.78 13.70
N HIS A 38 4.01 -14.86 14.32
CA HIS A 38 3.40 -15.03 15.64
C HIS A 38 1.91 -14.65 15.71
N VAL A 39 1.06 -15.27 14.85
CA VAL A 39 -0.40 -15.00 14.82
C VAL A 39 -1.06 -14.97 16.20
N GLU A 40 -0.77 -15.94 17.07
CA GLU A 40 -1.41 -16.02 18.38
C GLU A 40 -1.07 -14.83 19.29
N SER A 41 0.19 -14.40 19.29
CA SER A 41 0.61 -13.24 20.09
C SER A 41 0.00 -11.95 19.55
N PHE A 42 -0.13 -11.84 18.22
CA PHE A 42 -0.80 -10.72 17.58
C PHE A 42 -2.28 -10.64 17.94
N LEU A 43 -3.02 -11.76 17.85
CA LEU A 43 -4.45 -11.80 18.17
C LEU A 43 -4.73 -11.44 19.64
N ALA A 44 -3.79 -11.77 20.53
CA ALA A 44 -3.84 -11.42 21.95
C ALA A 44 -3.34 -9.99 22.26
N ALA A 45 -2.67 -9.33 21.31
CA ALA A 45 -2.08 -8.01 21.53
C ALA A 45 -3.15 -6.92 21.73
N SER A 46 -2.76 -5.88 22.46
CA SER A 46 -3.56 -4.67 22.61
C SER A 46 -3.29 -3.70 21.44
N PRO A 47 -4.33 -3.05 20.88
CA PRO A 47 -4.17 -1.99 19.89
C PRO A 47 -3.43 -0.75 20.45
N ALA A 48 -3.23 -0.65 21.77
CA ALA A 48 -2.54 0.48 22.38
C ALA A 48 -1.04 0.57 22.05
N GLN A 49 -0.46 -0.51 21.50
CA GLN A 49 0.96 -0.61 21.18
C GLN A 49 1.22 -0.70 19.67
N LEU A 50 0.17 -0.67 18.85
CA LEU A 50 0.24 -0.99 17.43
C LEU A 50 -0.69 -0.06 16.64
N VAL A 51 -0.11 0.80 15.80
CA VAL A 51 -0.85 1.41 14.69
C VAL A 51 -0.81 0.41 13.54
N SER A 52 -1.98 0.03 13.06
CA SER A 52 -2.12 -0.92 11.95
C SER A 52 -3.14 -0.41 10.96
N THR A 53 -2.93 -0.69 9.67
CA THR A 53 -3.88 -0.38 8.60
C THR A 53 -4.80 -1.57 8.40
N TRP A 54 -6.11 -1.37 8.46
CA TRP A 54 -7.13 -2.41 8.38
C TRP A 54 -7.93 -2.31 7.09
N GLY A 55 -8.42 -3.44 6.61
CA GLY A 55 -9.36 -3.50 5.50
C GLY A 55 -9.66 -4.93 5.08
N ILE A 56 -10.26 -5.09 3.91
CA ILE A 56 -10.74 -6.38 3.41
C ILE A 56 -10.20 -6.60 2.00
N ASP A 57 -9.50 -7.71 1.77
CA ASP A 57 -9.07 -8.08 0.42
C ASP A 57 -10.24 -8.68 -0.38
N PRO A 58 -10.34 -8.43 -1.69
CA PRO A 58 -9.53 -7.51 -2.51
C PRO A 58 -10.18 -6.10 -2.62
N TYR A 59 -11.08 -5.73 -1.70
CA TYR A 59 -11.91 -4.53 -1.81
C TYR A 59 -11.22 -3.26 -1.34
N SER A 60 -10.36 -3.37 -0.33
CA SER A 60 -9.63 -2.26 0.24
C SER A 60 -8.45 -1.86 -0.64
N SER A 61 -8.25 -0.55 -0.72
CA SER A 61 -7.15 0.05 -1.48
C SER A 61 -6.22 0.86 -0.58
N ARG A 62 -6.79 1.57 0.40
CA ARG A 62 -6.03 2.33 1.40
C ARG A 62 -6.32 1.87 2.83
N GLY A 63 -7.44 1.19 3.05
CA GLY A 63 -7.88 0.81 4.38
C GLY A 63 -8.14 2.00 5.29
N PHE A 64 -8.16 1.75 6.60
CA PHE A 64 -8.14 2.76 7.65
C PHE A 64 -7.14 2.38 8.72
N GLU A 65 -6.53 3.35 9.40
CA GLU A 65 -5.70 3.05 10.56
C GLU A 65 -6.57 2.95 11.81
N LEU A 66 -6.27 1.98 12.66
CA LEU A 66 -6.89 1.84 13.98
C LEU A 66 -5.82 1.99 15.06
N GLU A 67 -6.09 2.86 16.02
CA GLU A 67 -5.28 2.99 17.23
C GLU A 67 -6.17 2.99 18.48
N PHE A 68 -5.57 2.62 19.62
CA PHE A 68 -6.18 2.85 20.93
C PHE A 68 -5.27 3.76 21.75
N SER A 69 -5.67 5.01 21.92
CA SER A 69 -4.85 6.02 22.60
C SER A 69 -5.72 6.90 23.50
N GLY A 70 -5.18 7.30 24.65
CA GLY A 70 -5.92 8.16 25.59
C GLY A 70 -7.20 7.55 26.15
N GLY A 71 -7.34 6.22 26.09
CA GLY A 71 -8.54 5.50 26.53
C GLY A 71 -9.65 5.42 25.49
N ALA A 72 -9.41 5.85 24.25
CA ALA A 72 -10.38 5.80 23.15
C ALA A 72 -9.85 4.99 21.96
N TYR A 73 -10.77 4.36 21.23
CA TYR A 73 -10.48 3.83 19.89
C TYR A 73 -10.54 4.96 18.89
N ARG A 74 -9.56 5.06 17.99
CA ARG A 74 -9.56 6.06 16.92
C ARG A 74 -9.36 5.37 15.57
N ALA A 75 -10.31 5.58 14.67
CA ALA A 75 -10.21 5.18 13.27
C ALA A 75 -9.80 6.40 12.44
N ILE A 76 -8.73 6.26 11.66
CA ILE A 76 -8.17 7.33 10.83
C ILE A 76 -8.30 6.91 9.37
N VAL A 77 -9.11 7.65 8.61
CA VAL A 77 -9.34 7.39 7.18
C VAL A 77 -8.58 8.44 6.37
N SER A 78 -7.67 8.01 5.52
CA SER A 78 -6.92 8.94 4.65
C SER A 78 -7.84 9.64 3.65
N THR A 79 -7.58 10.91 3.36
CA THR A 79 -8.34 11.67 2.35
C THR A 79 -7.50 11.87 1.09
N PRO A 80 -7.92 11.39 -0.09
CA PRO A 80 -9.12 10.57 -0.34
C PRO A 80 -8.88 9.07 -0.04
N SER A 81 -9.93 8.36 0.39
CA SER A 81 -9.99 6.89 0.43
C SER A 81 -11.09 6.37 -0.48
N SER A 82 -11.02 5.10 -0.91
CA SER A 82 -12.04 4.57 -1.82
C SER A 82 -13.43 4.49 -1.15
N PRO A 83 -14.53 4.47 -1.92
CA PRO A 83 -15.85 4.20 -1.38
C PRO A 83 -15.95 2.90 -0.58
N ASN A 84 -15.18 1.86 -0.96
CA ASN A 84 -15.15 0.61 -0.21
C ASN A 84 -14.43 0.75 1.12
N ASP A 85 -13.26 1.41 1.15
CA ASP A 85 -12.53 1.69 2.40
C ASP A 85 -13.41 2.47 3.38
N TRP A 86 -14.18 3.45 2.88
CA TRP A 86 -15.15 4.19 3.68
C TRP A 86 -16.25 3.30 4.26
N ARG A 87 -16.95 2.51 3.42
CA ARG A 87 -18.02 1.63 3.88
C ARG A 87 -17.53 0.64 4.94
N ILE A 88 -16.39 -0.01 4.69
CA ILE A 88 -15.75 -0.94 5.62
C ILE A 88 -15.47 -0.26 6.96
N THR A 89 -14.92 0.95 6.95
CA THR A 89 -14.62 1.69 8.17
C THR A 89 -15.89 2.07 8.94
N LEU A 90 -16.93 2.55 8.27
CA LEU A 90 -18.17 2.98 8.91
C LEU A 90 -18.93 1.78 9.50
N ASP A 91 -18.95 0.65 8.80
CA ASP A 91 -19.54 -0.60 9.31
C ASP A 91 -18.78 -1.12 10.54
N PHE A 92 -17.45 -1.06 10.52
CA PHE A 92 -16.62 -1.38 11.69
C PHE A 92 -16.90 -0.46 12.88
N LEU A 93 -16.97 0.86 12.64
CA LEU A 93 -17.26 1.84 13.69
C LEU A 93 -18.64 1.61 14.30
N ALA A 94 -19.65 1.31 13.47
CA ALA A 94 -21.00 0.98 13.94
C ALA A 94 -20.99 -0.25 14.86
N ALA A 95 -20.32 -1.34 14.44
CA ALA A 95 -20.22 -2.56 15.24
C ALA A 95 -19.47 -2.33 16.56
N LEU A 96 -18.35 -1.62 16.52
CA LEU A 96 -17.55 -1.31 17.71
C LEU A 96 -18.32 -0.42 18.69
N ALA A 97 -19.00 0.61 18.20
CA ALA A 97 -19.83 1.50 19.03
C ALA A 97 -20.99 0.75 19.68
N GLY A 98 -21.66 -0.13 18.93
CA GLY A 98 -22.73 -0.98 19.44
C GLY A 98 -22.24 -1.95 20.51
N HIS A 99 -21.05 -2.53 20.34
CA HIS A 99 -20.43 -3.40 21.34
C HIS A 99 -20.06 -2.65 22.63
N LEU A 100 -19.55 -1.43 22.51
CA LEU A 100 -19.10 -0.62 23.65
C LEU A 100 -20.22 0.17 24.33
N ASP A 101 -21.41 0.21 23.72
CA ASP A 101 -22.53 1.07 24.12
C ASP A 101 -22.08 2.53 24.33
N ALA A 102 -21.40 3.06 23.31
CA ALA A 102 -20.79 4.40 23.32
C ALA A 102 -21.01 5.10 21.96
N PRO A 103 -21.16 6.43 21.95
CA PRO A 103 -21.29 7.18 20.70
C PRO A 103 -19.97 7.23 19.92
N ILE A 104 -20.09 7.45 18.62
CA ILE A 104 -18.96 7.73 17.71
C ILE A 104 -18.87 9.24 17.57
N LEU A 105 -17.70 9.83 17.81
CA LEU A 105 -17.45 11.25 17.59
C LEU A 105 -16.53 11.43 16.38
N ASP A 106 -16.89 12.29 15.43
CA ASP A 106 -15.93 12.77 14.44
C ASP A 106 -14.97 13.82 15.02
N GLU A 107 -14.00 14.26 14.22
CA GLU A 107 -12.98 15.23 14.62
C GLU A 107 -13.53 16.61 14.98
N ASP A 108 -14.74 16.94 14.53
CA ASP A 108 -15.45 18.18 14.85
C ASP A 108 -16.33 18.03 16.12
N GLY A 109 -16.38 16.83 16.71
CA GLY A 109 -17.18 16.50 17.90
C GLY A 109 -18.63 16.17 17.59
N THR A 110 -19.00 15.96 16.33
CA THR A 110 -20.35 15.52 15.94
C THR A 110 -20.54 14.08 16.38
N ALA A 111 -21.63 13.81 17.10
CA ALA A 111 -21.95 12.49 17.60
C ALA A 111 -22.83 11.70 16.60
N TYR A 112 -22.47 10.43 16.41
CA TYR A 112 -23.22 9.45 15.61
C TYR A 112 -23.54 8.23 16.48
N SER A 113 -24.71 7.64 16.25
CA SER A 113 -25.05 6.31 16.75
C SER A 113 -24.51 5.22 15.79
N PRO A 114 -24.52 3.94 16.20
CA PRO A 114 -24.26 2.83 15.29
C PRO A 114 -25.12 2.87 14.01
N ASP A 115 -26.38 3.31 14.13
CA ASP A 115 -27.29 3.40 12.98
C ASP A 115 -27.00 4.60 12.08
N SER A 116 -26.61 5.75 12.65
CA SER A 116 -26.47 6.99 11.87
C SER A 116 -25.10 7.14 11.19
N ILE A 117 -24.05 6.49 11.69
CA ILE A 117 -22.69 6.63 11.14
C ILE A 117 -22.57 6.10 9.71
N THR A 118 -23.34 5.06 9.35
CA THR A 118 -23.30 4.44 8.02
C THR A 118 -23.79 5.38 6.91
N ALA A 119 -24.53 6.44 7.27
CA ALA A 119 -24.98 7.49 6.37
C ALA A 119 -23.99 8.66 6.22
N PHE A 120 -22.79 8.58 6.80
CA PHE A 120 -21.79 9.64 6.72
C PHE A 120 -21.46 10.00 5.24
N PRO A 121 -21.46 11.29 4.86
CA PRO A 121 -21.38 11.73 3.46
C PRO A 121 -19.93 11.72 2.91
N PHE A 122 -19.28 10.55 2.92
CA PHE A 122 -17.86 10.42 2.58
C PHE A 122 -17.51 10.81 1.14
N THR A 123 -18.45 10.80 0.19
CA THR A 123 -18.19 11.24 -1.20
C THR A 123 -17.68 12.68 -1.25
N ARG A 124 -18.13 13.54 -0.33
CA ARG A 124 -17.61 14.91 -0.21
C ARG A 124 -16.15 14.92 0.20
N ASP A 125 -15.76 14.05 1.13
CA ASP A 125 -14.37 13.90 1.57
C ASP A 125 -13.47 13.45 0.42
N ILE A 126 -13.92 12.46 -0.36
CA ILE A 126 -13.21 12.00 -1.55
C ILE A 126 -12.99 13.15 -2.54
N GLY A 127 -14.03 13.95 -2.81
CA GLY A 127 -13.93 15.13 -3.67
C GLY A 127 -12.92 16.17 -3.18
N ILE A 128 -12.90 16.46 -1.87
CA ILE A 128 -11.90 17.35 -1.25
C ILE A 128 -10.49 16.79 -1.43
N GLY A 129 -10.33 15.49 -1.21
CA GLY A 129 -9.07 14.78 -1.43
C GLY A 129 -8.57 14.94 -2.86
N LEU A 130 -9.41 14.63 -3.86
CA LEU A 130 -9.04 14.77 -5.27
C LEU A 130 -8.66 16.21 -5.65
N ALA A 131 -9.39 17.21 -5.15
CA ALA A 131 -9.06 18.62 -5.37
C ALA A 131 -7.70 18.99 -4.74
N SER A 132 -7.40 18.46 -3.55
CA SER A 132 -6.10 18.66 -2.92
C SER A 132 -4.96 18.01 -3.72
N LEU A 133 -5.15 16.82 -4.27
CA LEU A 133 -4.15 16.18 -5.13
C LEU A 133 -3.89 17.03 -6.38
N GLN A 134 -4.94 17.59 -6.98
CA GLN A 134 -4.81 18.47 -8.15
C GLN A 134 -3.99 19.71 -7.79
N SER A 135 -4.34 20.39 -6.70
CA SER A 135 -3.60 21.56 -6.24
C SER A 135 -2.13 21.25 -5.93
N SER A 136 -1.83 20.10 -5.32
CA SER A 136 -0.45 19.68 -5.08
C SER A 136 0.32 19.49 -6.39
N LEU A 137 -0.27 18.86 -7.40
CA LEU A 137 0.34 18.64 -8.72
C LEU A 137 0.52 19.95 -9.50
N ASP A 138 -0.46 20.86 -9.45
CA ASP A 138 -0.38 22.17 -10.12
C ASP A 138 0.77 23.03 -9.56
N ASN A 139 1.07 22.85 -8.27
CA ASN A 139 2.22 23.47 -7.60
C ASN A 139 3.55 22.72 -7.84
N GLY A 140 3.57 21.72 -8.73
CA GLY A 140 4.77 20.96 -9.08
C GLY A 140 5.23 19.95 -8.04
N ASN A 141 4.40 19.63 -7.04
CA ASN A 141 4.77 18.66 -6.00
C ASN A 141 4.62 17.22 -6.51
N THR A 142 5.48 16.33 -6.01
CA THR A 142 5.26 14.89 -6.13
C THR A 142 4.20 14.45 -5.13
N VAL A 143 3.20 13.69 -5.59
CA VAL A 143 2.09 13.22 -4.76
C VAL A 143 2.18 11.70 -4.62
N MET A 144 2.41 11.25 -3.39
CA MET A 144 2.44 9.83 -3.03
C MET A 144 1.24 9.51 -2.14
N LEU A 145 0.47 8.49 -2.49
CA LEU A 145 -0.60 7.96 -1.67
C LEU A 145 -0.17 6.62 -1.07
N ASP A 146 -0.31 6.47 0.24
CA ASP A 146 -0.18 5.17 0.89
C ASP A 146 -1.41 4.30 0.54
N GLY A 147 -1.12 3.05 0.18
CA GLY A 147 -2.10 2.00 -0.06
C GLY A 147 -1.81 0.79 0.83
N VAL A 148 -2.71 -0.19 0.82
CA VAL A 148 -2.64 -1.37 1.70
C VAL A 148 -1.46 -2.29 1.39
N ARG A 149 -0.96 -2.32 0.14
CA ARG A 149 0.22 -3.12 -0.28
C ARG A 149 1.39 -2.27 -0.74
N ARG A 150 1.12 -1.19 -1.46
CA ARG A 150 2.16 -0.37 -2.09
C ARG A 150 1.76 1.09 -2.16
N ARG A 151 2.74 1.99 -2.22
CA ARG A 151 2.48 3.41 -2.46
C ARG A 151 2.17 3.65 -3.92
N VAL A 152 1.34 4.67 -4.19
CA VAL A 152 0.97 5.09 -5.54
C VAL A 152 1.43 6.52 -5.80
N ALA A 153 2.26 6.71 -6.82
CA ALA A 153 2.68 8.02 -7.30
C ALA A 153 1.63 8.60 -8.26
N VAL A 154 0.85 9.57 -7.81
CA VAL A 154 -0.25 10.12 -8.62
C VAL A 154 0.32 10.97 -9.75
N THR A 155 -0.05 10.64 -10.99
CA THR A 155 0.33 11.43 -12.17
C THR A 155 -0.78 12.38 -12.57
N PRO A 156 -0.46 13.49 -13.27
CA PRO A 156 -1.49 14.37 -13.84
C PRO A 156 -2.45 13.64 -14.79
N ALA A 157 -1.96 12.67 -15.56
CA ALA A 157 -2.79 11.89 -16.47
C ALA A 157 -3.77 10.97 -15.71
N MET A 158 -3.28 10.31 -14.65
CA MET A 158 -4.12 9.50 -13.77
C MET A 158 -5.21 10.35 -13.11
N LEU A 159 -4.85 11.50 -12.55
CA LEU A 159 -5.81 12.36 -11.88
C LEU A 159 -6.85 12.93 -12.85
N ARG A 160 -6.46 13.36 -14.05
CA ARG A 160 -7.41 13.81 -15.09
C ARG A 160 -8.41 12.73 -15.50
N ARG A 161 -7.97 11.47 -15.61
CA ARG A 161 -8.88 10.35 -15.89
C ARG A 161 -9.89 10.18 -14.75
N ILE A 162 -9.40 10.19 -13.51
CA ILE A 162 -10.24 10.05 -12.31
C ILE A 162 -11.28 11.18 -12.23
N THR A 163 -10.83 12.43 -12.33
CA THR A 163 -11.72 13.60 -12.18
C THR A 163 -12.65 13.82 -13.37
N GLY A 164 -12.31 13.28 -14.55
CA GLY A 164 -13.14 13.32 -15.75
C GLY A 164 -14.17 12.19 -15.86
N ALA A 165 -14.15 11.20 -14.97
CA ALA A 165 -15.09 10.09 -14.99
C ALA A 165 -16.50 10.50 -14.51
N PRO A 166 -17.57 9.76 -14.89
CA PRO A 166 -18.92 10.03 -14.41
C PRO A 166 -19.07 10.02 -12.88
N SER A 167 -18.30 9.15 -12.22
CA SER A 167 -18.16 9.13 -10.76
C SER A 167 -16.67 9.16 -10.41
N PRO A 168 -16.10 10.33 -10.09
CA PRO A 168 -14.70 10.44 -9.70
C PRO A 168 -14.35 9.63 -8.45
N ALA A 169 -15.30 9.46 -7.54
CA ALA A 169 -15.08 8.67 -6.33
C ALA A 169 -14.93 7.17 -6.64
N ASP A 170 -15.79 6.63 -7.51
CA ASP A 170 -15.71 5.22 -7.90
C ASP A 170 -14.48 4.99 -8.79
N GLU A 171 -14.18 5.90 -9.71
CA GLU A 171 -12.98 5.80 -10.58
C GLU A 171 -11.68 5.88 -9.77
N PHE A 172 -11.63 6.72 -8.73
CA PHE A 172 -10.52 6.75 -7.78
C PHE A 172 -10.38 5.40 -7.08
N GLY A 173 -11.49 4.89 -6.53
CA GLY A 173 -11.53 3.61 -5.83
C GLY A 173 -11.04 2.46 -6.70
N GLU A 174 -11.54 2.36 -7.93
CA GLU A 174 -11.16 1.29 -8.86
C GLU A 174 -9.71 1.43 -9.32
N THR A 175 -9.24 2.65 -9.59
CA THR A 175 -7.83 2.90 -9.95
C THR A 175 -6.89 2.42 -8.85
N MET A 176 -7.17 2.81 -7.60
CA MET A 176 -6.35 2.39 -6.46
C MET A 176 -6.47 0.88 -6.24
N ARG A 177 -7.68 0.32 -6.28
CA ARG A 177 -7.91 -1.12 -6.11
C ARG A 177 -7.14 -1.94 -7.13
N VAL A 178 -7.19 -1.58 -8.42
CA VAL A 178 -6.44 -2.27 -9.48
C VAL A 178 -4.95 -2.27 -9.15
N ILE A 179 -4.37 -1.12 -8.80
CA ILE A 179 -2.93 -1.03 -8.50
C ILE A 179 -2.57 -1.85 -7.25
N GLN A 180 -3.39 -1.80 -6.20
CA GLN A 180 -3.13 -2.48 -4.93
C GLN A 180 -3.32 -3.99 -5.01
N GLN A 181 -4.22 -4.46 -5.86
CA GLN A 181 -4.56 -5.89 -5.97
C GLN A 181 -3.88 -6.58 -7.16
N LEU A 182 -2.85 -5.94 -7.76
CA LEU A 182 -1.99 -6.60 -8.73
C LEU A 182 -1.25 -7.77 -8.07
N ASP A 183 -1.50 -8.96 -8.62
CA ASP A 183 -0.71 -10.17 -8.37
C ASP A 183 0.58 -10.10 -9.17
N ALA A 184 1.57 -9.44 -8.58
CA ALA A 184 2.92 -9.26 -9.11
C ALA A 184 3.90 -9.05 -7.94
N TYR A 185 5.13 -9.50 -8.13
CA TYR A 185 6.21 -9.30 -7.18
C TYR A 185 6.62 -7.83 -7.14
N ASP A 186 6.51 -7.18 -5.98
CA ASP A 186 7.08 -5.87 -5.74
C ASP A 186 8.61 -6.01 -5.60
N ALA A 187 9.36 -5.48 -6.57
CA ALA A 187 10.80 -5.61 -6.57
C ALA A 187 11.42 -4.90 -5.36
N SER A 188 11.97 -5.68 -4.44
CA SER A 188 12.66 -5.17 -3.26
C SER A 188 14.07 -4.71 -3.61
N GLN A 189 14.44 -3.52 -3.13
CA GLN A 189 15.80 -3.03 -3.28
C GLN A 189 16.76 -3.76 -2.32
N MET A 190 17.90 -4.19 -2.85
CA MET A 190 19.05 -4.64 -2.06
C MET A 190 20.18 -3.65 -2.27
N VAL A 191 20.81 -3.20 -1.18
CA VAL A 191 21.96 -2.28 -1.25
C VAL A 191 23.13 -2.90 -0.49
N ALA A 192 24.27 -3.00 -1.15
CA ALA A 192 25.48 -3.61 -0.60
C ALA A 192 26.72 -2.80 -0.96
N ARG A 193 27.78 -2.95 -0.17
CA ARG A 193 29.10 -2.39 -0.46
C ARG A 193 29.96 -3.42 -1.19
N SER A 194 30.51 -3.06 -2.33
CA SER A 194 31.45 -3.91 -3.07
C SER A 194 32.79 -4.00 -2.32
N PRO A 195 33.63 -5.02 -2.62
CA PRO A 195 34.98 -5.10 -2.07
C PRO A 195 35.87 -3.88 -2.38
N LYS A 196 35.55 -3.13 -3.45
CA LYS A 196 36.23 -1.88 -3.84
C LYS A 196 35.68 -0.64 -3.11
N GLY A 197 34.65 -0.81 -2.27
CA GLY A 197 34.05 0.26 -1.49
C GLY A 197 32.88 0.97 -2.17
N GLU A 198 32.54 0.62 -3.41
CA GLU A 198 31.40 1.18 -4.16
C GLU A 198 30.07 0.69 -3.57
N ILE A 199 29.01 1.48 -3.67
CA ILE A 199 27.67 1.03 -3.27
C ILE A 199 26.94 0.51 -4.50
N LEU A 200 26.54 -0.75 -4.44
CA LEU A 200 25.71 -1.41 -5.45
C LEU A 200 24.27 -1.46 -4.96
N GLY A 201 23.35 -1.11 -5.85
CA GLY A 201 21.91 -1.25 -5.65
C GLY A 201 21.37 -2.28 -6.63
N MET A 202 20.52 -3.19 -6.17
CA MET A 202 20.05 -4.31 -6.98
C MET A 202 18.53 -4.47 -6.82
N TYR A 203 17.86 -4.73 -7.94
CA TYR A 203 16.53 -5.33 -7.97
C TYR A 203 16.62 -6.68 -8.67
N THR A 204 15.59 -7.50 -8.54
CA THR A 204 15.55 -8.84 -9.15
C THR A 204 14.38 -8.95 -10.12
N ILE A 205 14.64 -9.45 -11.32
CA ILE A 205 13.61 -9.97 -12.25
C ILE A 205 13.81 -11.48 -12.34
N THR A 206 12.73 -12.21 -12.10
CA THR A 206 12.72 -13.68 -12.13
C THR A 206 11.89 -14.16 -13.32
N GLN A 207 12.40 -15.15 -14.06
CA GLN A 207 11.69 -15.79 -15.15
C GLN A 207 10.29 -16.22 -14.70
N SER A 208 9.29 -16.00 -15.56
CA SER A 208 7.89 -16.34 -15.34
C SER A 208 7.20 -15.61 -14.17
N VAL A 209 7.86 -14.63 -13.54
CA VAL A 209 7.27 -13.84 -12.44
C VAL A 209 6.94 -12.43 -12.91
N ARG A 210 5.66 -12.06 -12.85
CA ARG A 210 5.22 -10.68 -13.06
C ARG A 210 5.84 -9.79 -11.99
N THR A 211 6.46 -8.69 -12.40
CA THR A 211 7.28 -7.87 -11.49
C THR A 211 6.88 -6.40 -11.58
N ILE A 212 6.67 -5.76 -10.44
CA ILE A 212 6.54 -4.31 -10.33
C ILE A 212 7.93 -3.75 -10.06
N LEU A 213 8.44 -2.98 -11.02
CA LEU A 213 9.77 -2.38 -10.98
C LEU A 213 9.64 -0.84 -10.94
N PRO A 214 10.50 -0.12 -10.21
CA PRO A 214 10.50 1.34 -10.29
C PRO A 214 10.73 1.86 -11.73
N LEU A 215 10.25 3.06 -12.04
CA LEU A 215 10.61 3.73 -13.30
C LEU A 215 12.06 4.22 -13.26
N ALA A 216 12.49 4.68 -12.09
CA ALA A 216 13.86 5.06 -11.79
C ALA A 216 14.22 4.55 -10.40
N PRO A 217 15.42 3.98 -10.21
CA PRO A 217 15.79 3.39 -8.94
C PRO A 217 16.06 4.49 -7.91
N THR A 218 15.56 4.31 -6.69
CA THR A 218 15.80 5.23 -5.56
C THR A 218 16.21 4.46 -4.33
N VAL A 219 17.05 5.09 -3.50
CA VAL A 219 17.43 4.54 -2.20
C VAL A 219 16.35 4.89 -1.19
N SER A 220 15.81 3.90 -0.49
CA SER A 220 14.86 4.15 0.59
C SER A 220 15.47 5.01 1.70
N ARG A 221 14.65 5.77 2.43
CA ARG A 221 15.14 6.69 3.47
C ARG A 221 16.01 5.97 4.53
N GLY A 222 15.56 4.82 5.01
CA GLY A 222 16.28 4.04 6.02
C GLY A 222 17.66 3.57 5.53
N ILE A 223 17.76 3.14 4.27
CA ILE A 223 19.07 2.79 3.68
C ILE A 223 19.92 4.05 3.48
N ARG A 224 19.31 5.17 3.09
CA ARG A 224 20.02 6.44 2.87
C ARG A 224 20.66 6.97 4.15
N GLU A 225 19.99 6.82 5.29
CA GLU A 225 20.54 7.15 6.61
C GLU A 225 21.79 6.33 6.94
N GLN A 226 21.90 5.10 6.42
CA GLN A 226 23.06 4.21 6.65
C GLN A 226 24.23 4.48 5.69
N ILE A 227 23.95 4.71 4.40
CA ILE A 227 25.01 4.86 3.38
C ILE A 227 25.46 6.30 3.16
N GLY A 228 24.71 7.29 3.67
CA GLY A 228 24.96 8.72 3.48
C GLY A 228 24.15 9.34 2.34
N THR A 229 23.69 10.58 2.54
CA THR A 229 22.73 11.30 1.67
C THR A 229 23.19 11.44 0.22
N ASN A 230 24.49 11.67 0.01
CA ASN A 230 25.06 11.97 -1.32
C ASN A 230 25.82 10.78 -1.93
N THR A 231 25.70 9.60 -1.32
CA THR A 231 26.41 8.42 -1.81
C THR A 231 25.78 7.93 -3.11
N ALA A 232 26.60 7.90 -4.16
CA ALA A 232 26.22 7.35 -5.45
C ALA A 232 26.02 5.83 -5.33
N VAL A 233 25.03 5.32 -6.06
CA VAL A 233 24.68 3.90 -6.09
C VAL A 233 24.69 3.44 -7.54
N ASP A 234 25.47 2.40 -7.83
CA ASP A 234 25.46 1.72 -9.13
C ASP A 234 24.32 0.70 -9.14
N TRP A 235 23.27 1.00 -9.90
CA TRP A 235 22.03 0.23 -9.90
C TRP A 235 22.03 -0.84 -11.00
N ARG A 236 21.68 -2.06 -10.60
CA ARG A 236 21.66 -3.25 -11.46
C ARG A 236 20.38 -4.07 -11.28
N ILE A 237 20.10 -4.91 -12.27
CA ILE A 237 19.07 -5.94 -12.21
C ILE A 237 19.75 -7.31 -12.16
N ASN A 238 19.43 -8.07 -11.13
CA ASN A 238 19.70 -9.50 -11.07
C ASN A 238 18.64 -10.23 -11.88
N LEU A 239 19.10 -11.10 -12.77
CA LEU A 239 18.25 -11.95 -13.57
C LEU A 239 18.30 -13.36 -13.00
N ILE A 240 17.14 -13.92 -12.69
CA ILE A 240 17.00 -15.27 -12.14
C ILE A 240 16.21 -16.11 -13.13
N ALA A 241 16.81 -17.19 -13.63
CA ALA A 241 16.15 -18.16 -14.49
C ALA A 241 15.56 -19.31 -13.68
N CYS A 242 14.61 -20.06 -14.27
CA CYS A 242 14.03 -21.25 -13.68
C CYS A 242 14.41 -22.49 -14.51
N ASP A 243 15.39 -23.25 -14.05
CA ASP A 243 15.93 -24.46 -14.69
C ASP A 243 15.36 -25.74 -14.05
N GLY A 244 14.03 -25.81 -13.90
CA GLY A 244 13.35 -26.92 -13.25
C GLY A 244 11.87 -26.60 -12.93
N PRO A 245 11.22 -27.42 -12.08
CA PRO A 245 9.88 -27.14 -11.59
C PRO A 245 9.82 -25.82 -10.82
N SER A 246 8.90 -24.92 -11.18
CA SER A 246 8.80 -23.57 -10.61
C SER A 246 8.32 -23.51 -9.16
N ASP A 247 7.81 -24.62 -8.62
CA ASP A 247 7.41 -24.77 -7.22
C ASP A 247 8.59 -25.11 -6.28
N ARG A 248 9.80 -25.28 -6.83
CA ARG A 248 11.01 -25.63 -6.10
C ARG A 248 12.00 -24.48 -6.09
N ALA A 249 12.44 -24.09 -4.89
CA ALA A 249 13.39 -22.99 -4.72
C ALA A 249 14.72 -23.26 -5.44
N GLU A 250 15.19 -24.51 -5.46
CA GLU A 250 16.42 -24.92 -6.12
C GLU A 250 16.39 -24.83 -7.66
N SER A 251 15.21 -24.71 -8.27
CA SER A 251 15.08 -24.51 -9.71
C SER A 251 15.48 -23.08 -10.13
N TYR A 252 15.49 -22.14 -9.19
CA TYR A 252 15.81 -20.75 -9.47
C TYR A 252 17.31 -20.51 -9.38
N VAL A 253 17.93 -20.18 -10.51
CA VAL A 253 19.39 -20.02 -10.62
C VAL A 253 19.76 -18.63 -11.14
N PRO A 254 20.90 -18.05 -10.72
CA PRO A 254 21.39 -16.80 -11.28
C PRO A 254 21.62 -16.93 -12.78
N ALA A 255 20.91 -16.13 -13.56
CA ALA A 255 21.09 -16.05 -15.01
C ALA A 255 22.12 -14.98 -15.39
N GLY A 256 22.21 -13.89 -14.63
CA GLY A 256 23.20 -12.85 -14.84
C GLY A 256 22.83 -11.54 -14.15
N GLU A 257 23.58 -10.50 -14.48
CA GLU A 257 23.38 -9.15 -13.97
C GLU A 257 23.56 -8.15 -15.13
N VAL A 258 22.76 -7.09 -15.13
CA VAL A 258 22.80 -6.02 -16.13
C VAL A 258 22.58 -4.67 -15.46
N ALA A 259 23.18 -3.60 -15.99
CA ALA A 259 22.91 -2.24 -15.52
C ALA A 259 21.42 -1.91 -15.61
N TYR A 260 20.87 -1.27 -14.59
CA TYR A 260 19.42 -1.01 -14.48
C TYR A 260 18.85 -0.33 -15.72
N ARG A 261 19.54 0.73 -16.16
CA ARG A 261 19.13 1.51 -17.33
C ARG A 261 19.07 0.67 -18.59
N GLU A 262 20.11 -0.13 -18.84
CA GLU A 262 20.16 -0.98 -20.02
C GLU A 262 19.07 -2.05 -20.00
N ALA A 263 18.83 -2.66 -18.83
CA ALA A 263 17.76 -3.63 -18.66
C ALA A 263 16.39 -3.03 -19.03
N VAL A 264 16.09 -1.84 -18.49
CA VAL A 264 14.83 -1.13 -18.78
C VAL A 264 14.70 -0.75 -20.25
N GLU A 265 15.79 -0.31 -20.90
CA GLU A 265 15.80 0.02 -22.32
C GLU A 265 15.57 -1.21 -23.23
N ARG A 266 15.94 -2.41 -22.77
CA ARG A 266 15.80 -3.68 -23.50
C ARG A 266 14.50 -4.44 -23.21
N LEU A 267 13.68 -4.02 -22.24
CA LEU A 267 12.42 -4.71 -21.91
C LEU A 267 11.47 -4.79 -23.12
N PRO A 268 10.77 -5.94 -23.32
CA PRO A 268 9.75 -6.05 -24.37
C PRO A 268 8.62 -5.04 -24.16
N ARG A 269 8.44 -4.13 -25.12
CA ARG A 269 7.53 -2.98 -24.95
C ARG A 269 6.07 -3.38 -24.77
N ASP A 270 5.66 -4.50 -25.34
CA ASP A 270 4.31 -5.07 -25.20
C ASP A 270 4.06 -5.73 -23.83
N LYS A 271 5.13 -6.00 -23.06
CA LYS A 271 5.05 -6.53 -21.68
C LYS A 271 5.23 -5.48 -20.59
N VAL A 272 5.47 -4.23 -20.96
CA VAL A 272 5.66 -3.14 -20.00
C VAL A 272 4.44 -2.23 -19.97
N ARG A 273 3.92 -2.01 -18.76
CA ARG A 273 2.84 -1.05 -18.50
C ARG A 273 3.21 -0.14 -17.34
N VAL A 274 3.23 1.16 -17.57
CA VAL A 274 3.36 2.15 -16.49
C VAL A 274 2.14 2.06 -15.58
N LEU A 275 2.37 1.79 -14.29
CA LEU A 275 1.28 1.69 -13.30
C LEU A 275 0.94 3.07 -12.75
N ASP A 276 1.97 3.85 -12.43
CA ASP A 276 1.86 5.15 -11.81
C ASP A 276 3.11 6.00 -12.08
N GLY A 277 3.30 7.10 -11.36
CA GLY A 277 4.43 8.00 -11.55
C GLY A 277 5.79 7.48 -11.05
N ALA A 278 5.83 6.31 -10.42
CA ALA A 278 7.04 5.77 -9.80
C ALA A 278 7.37 4.34 -10.23
N SER A 279 6.41 3.60 -10.78
CA SER A 279 6.53 2.17 -11.04
C SER A 279 5.87 1.74 -12.35
N MET A 280 6.38 0.62 -12.86
CA MET A 280 5.85 -0.10 -14.01
C MET A 280 5.65 -1.57 -13.66
N LEU A 281 4.65 -2.18 -14.28
CA LEU A 281 4.46 -3.60 -14.31
C LEU A 281 5.18 -4.17 -15.52
N ILE A 282 5.92 -5.23 -15.27
CA ILE A 282 6.54 -6.07 -16.27
C ILE A 282 5.78 -7.40 -16.21
N GLU A 283 5.12 -7.76 -17.30
CA GLU A 283 4.52 -9.09 -17.43
C GLU A 283 5.59 -10.18 -17.41
N ALA A 284 5.19 -11.41 -17.10
CA ALA A 284 6.11 -12.53 -16.97
C ALA A 284 7.00 -12.70 -18.21
N LEU A 285 8.32 -12.68 -18.01
CA LEU A 285 9.31 -12.90 -19.06
C LEU A 285 9.62 -14.38 -19.19
N ASP A 286 9.69 -14.88 -20.42
CA ASP A 286 10.24 -16.20 -20.69
C ASP A 286 11.78 -16.19 -20.64
N ARG A 287 12.40 -17.34 -20.93
CA ARG A 287 13.85 -17.48 -20.87
C ARG A 287 14.57 -16.62 -21.91
N ASP A 288 14.08 -16.60 -23.15
CA ASP A 288 14.73 -15.90 -24.24
C ASP A 288 14.63 -14.38 -24.04
N GLU A 289 13.47 -13.89 -23.58
CA GLU A 289 13.27 -12.49 -23.21
C GLU A 289 14.14 -12.07 -22.02
N LEU A 290 14.29 -12.93 -21.01
CA LEU A 290 15.17 -12.67 -19.86
C LEU A 290 16.63 -12.58 -20.30
N ASP A 291 17.09 -13.52 -21.13
CA ASP A 291 18.46 -13.56 -21.63
C ASP A 291 18.77 -12.37 -22.55
N ALA A 292 17.78 -11.91 -23.33
CA ALA A 292 17.90 -10.73 -24.19
C ALA A 292 18.19 -9.42 -23.43
N LEU A 293 17.85 -9.34 -22.14
CA LEU A 293 18.17 -8.15 -21.31
C LEU A 293 19.67 -7.95 -21.13
N ARG A 294 20.49 -8.98 -21.35
CA ARG A 294 21.95 -8.97 -21.17
C ARG A 294 22.74 -8.61 -22.43
N ALA A 295 22.06 -8.50 -23.58
CA ALA A 295 22.67 -8.46 -24.91
C ALA A 295 23.30 -7.12 -25.31
#